data_AF-A0A505HR59-F1
#
_entry.id   AF-A0A505HR59-F1
#
_cell.length_a   1.000
_cell.length_b   1.000
_cell.length_c   1.000
_cell.angle_alpha   90.00
_cell.angle_beta   90.00
_cell.angle_gamma   90.00
#
_symmetry.space_group_name_H-M   'P 1'
#
loop_
_entity.id
_entity.type
_entity.pdbx_description
1 polymer ?
#
loop_
_entity_poly.entity_id
_entity_poly.type
_entity_poly.pdbx_seq_one_letter_code
_entity_poly.pdbx_strand_id
1 'polypeptide(L)'
;MMKGPEEHEADIQAQWLAVPRSCRLEGGLKACDRRPVERDFMVNMKLNYLHVQFLLRLALVRPMSTEPDSDLLNVSLKMLGLVVETILLKDQIVNSGTSLVWKVAYYGLSAAGMICLTLVNRSFAIGSFATSYSKIFQELSILAAEIERGTLVYVDSPNYALLARATQTIKAILDRMMTPSDNTVVAPDNQHEGAAASEQRDALYDESWGLWDNTNLQEFELSFWHNLAGHPSLNQ
;
A
#
# COMPACT_ATOMS: atom_id res chain seq x y z
N MET A 1 3.06 -4.25 -33.34
CA MET A 1 4.19 -4.72 -32.52
C MET A 1 4.01 -4.07 -31.16
N MET A 2 3.43 -4.79 -30.19
CA MET A 2 3.25 -4.26 -28.84
C MET A 2 4.60 -4.28 -28.12
N LYS A 3 4.99 -3.14 -27.55
CA LYS A 3 6.20 -3.04 -26.71
C LYS A 3 6.05 -3.98 -25.50
N GLY A 4 7.15 -4.59 -25.08
CA GLY A 4 7.16 -5.48 -23.91
C GLY A 4 7.08 -4.72 -22.57
N PRO A 5 6.67 -5.37 -21.47
CA PRO A 5 6.58 -4.75 -20.14
C PRO A 5 7.93 -4.16 -19.67
N GLU A 6 9.03 -4.82 -19.97
CA GLU A 6 10.40 -4.35 -19.63
C GLU A 6 10.76 -3.03 -20.35
N GLU A 7 10.21 -2.81 -21.54
CA GLU A 7 10.47 -1.58 -22.31
C GLU A 7 9.76 -0.37 -21.68
N HIS A 8 8.55 -0.57 -21.14
CA HIS A 8 7.83 0.48 -20.43
C HIS A 8 8.50 0.87 -19.10
N GLU A 9 9.09 -0.09 -18.38
CA GLU A 9 9.86 0.21 -17.17
C GLU A 9 11.16 0.97 -17.49
N ALA A 10 11.85 0.60 -18.58
CA ALA A 10 13.02 1.32 -19.06
C ALA A 10 12.67 2.77 -19.47
N ASP A 11 11.54 2.96 -20.15
CA ASP A 11 11.04 4.29 -20.54
C ASP A 11 10.74 5.17 -19.30
N ILE A 12 10.12 4.63 -18.25
CA ILE A 12 9.86 5.34 -16.98
C ILE A 12 11.17 5.72 -16.29
N GLN A 13 12.13 4.81 -16.24
CA GLN A 13 13.44 5.09 -15.65
C GLN A 13 14.20 6.17 -16.42
N ALA A 14 14.15 6.13 -17.75
CA ALA A 14 14.76 7.15 -18.60
C ALA A 14 14.12 8.53 -18.37
N GLN A 15 12.79 8.59 -18.24
CA GLN A 15 12.07 9.83 -17.92
C GLN A 15 12.48 10.39 -16.56
N TRP A 16 12.63 9.55 -15.53
CA TRP A 16 13.13 10.00 -14.23
C TRP A 16 14.55 10.55 -14.32
N LEU A 17 15.44 9.89 -15.05
CA LEU A 17 16.82 10.35 -15.22
C LEU A 17 16.90 11.66 -16.01
N ALA A 18 15.96 11.92 -16.91
CA ALA A 18 15.83 13.17 -17.67
C ALA A 18 15.36 14.35 -16.80
N VAL A 19 14.72 14.11 -15.64
CA VAL A 19 14.38 15.17 -14.69
C VAL A 19 15.67 15.81 -14.17
N PRO A 20 15.77 17.17 -14.15
CA PRO A 20 16.93 17.86 -13.61
C PRO A 20 17.26 17.39 -12.19
N ARG A 21 18.55 17.19 -11.90
CA ARG A 21 19.00 16.72 -10.58
C ARG A 21 18.52 17.62 -9.42
N SER A 22 18.39 18.92 -9.67
CA SER A 22 17.83 19.89 -8.71
C SER A 22 16.39 19.59 -8.29
N CYS A 23 15.64 18.85 -9.11
CA CYS A 23 14.24 18.50 -8.89
C CYS A 23 14.06 17.06 -8.40
N ARG A 24 15.14 16.27 -8.32
CA ARG A 24 15.09 14.84 -7.98
C ARG A 24 15.38 14.61 -6.50
N LEU A 25 14.48 13.89 -5.84
CA LEU A 25 14.72 13.36 -4.50
C LEU A 25 15.44 12.00 -4.61
N GLU A 26 16.76 12.00 -4.39
CA GLU A 26 17.60 10.79 -4.45
C GLU A 26 17.80 10.11 -3.08
N GLY A 27 17.62 10.86 -1.99
CA GLY A 27 17.72 10.37 -0.61
C GLY A 27 16.47 10.67 0.22
N GLY A 28 16.54 10.46 1.54
CA GLY A 28 15.44 10.78 2.46
C GLY A 28 15.18 12.28 2.56
N LEU A 29 13.93 12.65 2.80
CA LEU A 29 13.51 14.05 2.96
C LEU A 29 14.21 14.73 4.14
N LYS A 30 14.56 13.99 5.20
CA LYS A 30 15.33 14.48 6.36
C LYS A 30 16.75 14.95 6.00
N ALA A 31 17.38 14.32 5.02
CA ALA A 31 18.73 14.67 4.58
C ALA A 31 18.74 15.77 3.51
N CYS A 32 17.57 16.21 3.05
CA CYS A 32 17.42 17.22 2.01
C CYS A 32 17.46 18.64 2.61
N ASP A 33 18.66 19.26 2.59
CA ASP A 33 18.87 20.64 3.02
C ASP A 33 18.47 21.64 1.91
N ARG A 34 17.16 21.79 1.71
CA ARG A 34 16.54 22.65 0.70
C ARG A 34 15.40 23.46 1.31
N ARG A 35 14.92 24.47 0.58
CA ARG A 35 13.81 25.31 1.05
C ARG A 35 12.54 24.45 1.22
N PRO A 36 11.65 24.74 2.19
CA PRO A 36 10.44 23.95 2.44
C PRO A 36 9.56 23.70 1.20
N VAL A 37 9.44 24.69 0.32
CA VAL A 37 8.69 24.57 -0.94
C VAL A 37 9.39 23.69 -1.98
N GLU A 38 10.73 23.73 -2.02
CA GLU A 38 11.53 22.87 -2.91
C GLU A 38 11.46 21.42 -2.44
N ARG A 39 11.50 21.20 -1.12
CA ARG A 39 11.34 19.88 -0.51
C ARG A 39 10.00 19.26 -0.89
N ASP A 40 8.88 20.00 -0.75
CA ASP A 40 7.56 19.51 -1.15
C ASP A 40 7.49 19.20 -2.66
N PHE A 41 8.10 20.06 -3.48
CA PHE A 41 8.16 19.84 -4.93
C PHE A 41 8.92 18.56 -5.29
N MET A 42 10.08 18.34 -4.68
CA MET A 42 10.90 17.13 -4.89
C MET A 42 10.18 15.87 -4.43
N VAL A 43 9.48 15.92 -3.29
CA VAL A 43 8.60 14.85 -2.81
C VAL A 43 7.51 14.55 -3.84
N ASN A 44 6.83 15.58 -4.32
CA ASN A 44 5.77 15.43 -5.31
C ASN A 44 6.28 14.82 -6.62
N MET A 45 7.45 15.24 -7.10
CA MET A 45 8.11 14.65 -8.26
C MET A 45 8.43 13.18 -8.06
N LYS A 46 8.97 12.82 -6.89
CA LYS A 46 9.33 11.43 -6.59
C LYS A 46 8.10 10.54 -6.42
N LEU A 47 7.06 11.01 -5.74
CA LEU A 47 5.80 10.30 -5.58
C LEU A 47 5.11 10.07 -6.92
N ASN A 48 5.08 11.07 -7.81
CA ASN A 48 4.55 10.90 -9.17
C ASN A 48 5.29 9.81 -9.95
N TYR A 49 6.62 9.85 -9.95
CA TYR A 49 7.43 8.82 -10.60
C TYR A 49 7.14 7.42 -10.05
N LEU A 50 7.12 7.26 -8.72
CA LEU A 50 6.82 5.98 -8.09
C LEU A 50 5.39 5.51 -8.39
N HIS A 51 4.43 6.43 -8.42
CA HIS A 51 3.04 6.10 -8.71
C HIS A 51 2.82 5.67 -10.15
N VAL A 52 3.50 6.28 -11.13
CA VAL A 52 3.47 5.80 -12.52
C VAL A 52 4.01 4.38 -12.62
N GLN A 53 5.11 4.08 -11.92
CA GLN A 53 5.66 2.72 -11.85
C GLN A 53 4.66 1.74 -11.19
N PHE A 54 4.02 2.16 -10.11
CA PHE A 54 2.98 1.40 -9.43
C PHE A 54 1.81 1.08 -10.36
N LEU A 55 1.27 2.08 -11.06
CA LEU A 55 0.14 1.91 -11.96
C LEU A 55 0.48 1.02 -13.15
N LEU A 56 1.68 1.17 -13.73
CA LEU A 56 2.14 0.30 -14.81
C LEU A 56 2.20 -1.15 -14.34
N ARG A 57 2.86 -1.42 -13.22
CA ARG A 57 2.97 -2.78 -12.67
C ARG A 57 1.61 -3.36 -12.33
N LEU A 58 0.74 -2.56 -11.71
CA LEU A 58 -0.64 -2.97 -11.43
C LEU A 58 -1.39 -3.35 -12.72
N ALA A 59 -1.25 -2.58 -13.79
CA ALA A 59 -1.88 -2.86 -15.07
C ALA A 59 -1.32 -4.12 -15.77
N LEU A 60 -0.04 -4.44 -15.53
CA LEU A 60 0.62 -5.64 -16.07
C LEU A 60 0.33 -6.91 -15.24
N VAL A 61 0.10 -6.76 -13.93
CA VAL A 61 -0.25 -7.88 -13.03
C VAL A 61 -1.71 -8.30 -13.24
N ARG A 62 -2.63 -7.35 -13.45
CA ARG A 62 -4.08 -7.59 -13.64
C ARG A 62 -4.43 -8.71 -14.65
N PRO A 63 -3.73 -8.87 -15.79
CA PRO A 63 -4.07 -9.90 -16.77
C PRO A 63 -3.28 -11.20 -16.62
N MET A 64 -2.19 -11.25 -15.82
CA MET A 64 -1.07 -12.15 -16.18
C MET A 64 -0.45 -12.99 -15.05
N SER A 65 -0.85 -12.88 -13.77
CA SER A 65 -0.15 -13.64 -12.72
C SER A 65 -1.02 -14.13 -11.55
N THR A 66 -0.84 -15.41 -11.21
CA THR A 66 -1.28 -16.06 -9.97
C THR A 66 -0.30 -15.82 -8.80
N GLU A 67 0.90 -15.31 -9.09
CA GLU A 67 1.94 -15.03 -8.11
C GLU A 67 2.00 -13.54 -7.75
N PRO A 68 2.28 -13.21 -6.48
CA PRO A 68 2.29 -11.83 -6.01
C PRO A 68 3.58 -11.11 -6.48
N ASP A 69 3.41 -9.96 -7.16
CA ASP A 69 4.52 -9.18 -7.72
C ASP A 69 5.35 -8.49 -6.61
N SER A 70 6.56 -9.01 -6.39
CA SER A 70 7.51 -8.49 -5.39
C SER A 70 7.96 -7.06 -5.65
N ASP A 71 8.01 -6.64 -6.91
CA ASP A 71 8.41 -5.29 -7.27
C ASP A 71 7.26 -4.30 -7.05
N LEU A 72 6.01 -4.70 -7.35
CA LEU A 72 4.83 -3.88 -7.03
C LEU A 72 4.75 -3.63 -5.51
N LEU A 73 5.03 -4.65 -4.70
CA LEU A 73 5.15 -4.48 -3.25
C LEU A 73 6.29 -3.51 -2.90
N ASN A 74 7.48 -3.67 -3.48
CA ASN A 74 8.62 -2.80 -3.24
C ASN A 74 8.34 -1.33 -3.60
N VAL A 75 7.66 -1.06 -4.72
CA VAL A 75 7.23 0.28 -5.11
C VAL A 75 6.22 0.83 -4.11
N SER A 76 5.25 0.01 -3.68
CA SER A 76 4.27 0.39 -2.66
C SER A 76 4.95 0.78 -1.34
N LEU A 77 5.95 0.02 -0.88
CA LEU A 77 6.73 0.33 0.32
C LEU A 77 7.48 1.65 0.19
N LYS A 78 8.10 1.92 -0.97
CA LYS A 78 8.80 3.20 -1.22
C LYS A 78 7.83 4.38 -1.21
N MET A 79 6.65 4.22 -1.81
CA MET A 79 5.61 5.25 -1.81
C MET A 79 5.11 5.53 -0.40
N LEU A 80 4.72 4.49 0.34
CA LEU A 80 4.22 4.64 1.71
C LEU A 80 5.27 5.28 2.62
N GLY A 81 6.51 4.81 2.58
CA GLY A 81 7.60 5.37 3.38
C GLY A 81 7.84 6.86 3.10
N LEU A 82 7.79 7.27 1.83
CA LEU A 82 7.94 8.69 1.47
C LEU A 82 6.74 9.54 1.92
N VAL A 83 5.52 9.02 1.82
CA VAL A 83 4.32 9.69 2.34
C VAL A 83 4.43 9.86 3.86
N VAL A 84 4.80 8.80 4.59
CA VAL A 84 4.99 8.83 6.04
C VAL A 84 6.08 9.82 6.44
N GLU A 85 7.22 9.83 5.74
CA GLU A 85 8.28 10.81 5.99
C GLU A 85 7.79 12.25 5.79
N THR A 86 6.97 12.47 4.76
CA THR A 86 6.35 13.77 4.47
C THR A 86 5.37 14.18 5.57
N ILE A 87 4.55 13.26 6.09
CA ILE A 87 3.65 13.52 7.22
C ILE A 87 4.45 13.90 8.47
N LEU A 88 5.51 13.16 8.79
CA LEU A 88 6.34 13.42 9.97
C LEU A 88 7.09 14.76 9.90
N LEU A 89 7.30 15.28 8.70
CA LEU A 89 7.98 16.54 8.44
C LEU A 89 7.03 17.65 7.97
N LYS A 90 5.71 17.48 8.16
CA LYS A 90 4.68 18.41 7.66
C LYS A 90 4.89 19.87 8.06
N ASP A 91 5.47 20.12 9.24
CA ASP A 91 5.75 21.47 9.74
C ASP A 91 7.00 22.11 9.11
N GLN A 92 7.78 21.33 8.34
CA GLN A 92 9.02 21.76 7.69
C GLN A 92 8.91 21.79 6.15
N ILE A 93 7.72 21.58 5.61
CA ILE A 93 7.41 21.60 4.18
C ILE A 93 6.25 22.57 3.93
N VAL A 94 6.23 23.15 2.72
CA VAL A 94 5.15 24.05 2.31
C VAL A 94 4.62 23.56 0.97
N ASN A 95 3.29 23.46 0.84
CA ASN A 95 2.64 22.94 -0.36
C ASN A 95 3.15 23.66 -1.62
N SER A 96 3.64 22.89 -2.59
CA SER A 96 4.12 23.36 -3.89
C SER A 96 3.16 22.96 -5.00
N GLY A 97 1.87 23.30 -4.85
CA GLY A 97 0.82 23.04 -5.84
C GLY A 97 -0.09 21.85 -5.52
N THR A 98 0.33 20.90 -4.67
CA THR A 98 -0.53 19.83 -4.13
C THR A 98 -0.49 19.82 -2.62
N SER A 99 -1.63 19.60 -1.96
CA SER A 99 -1.69 19.54 -0.51
C SER A 99 -1.16 18.20 0.02
N LEU A 100 -0.67 18.18 1.26
CA LEU A 100 -0.31 16.94 1.94
C LEU A 100 -1.47 15.93 1.97
N VAL A 101 -2.71 16.42 2.19
CA VAL A 101 -3.93 15.60 2.16
C VAL A 101 -4.08 14.88 0.83
N TRP A 102 -3.87 15.59 -0.28
CA TRP A 102 -3.94 15.00 -1.61
C TRP A 102 -2.87 13.92 -1.80
N LYS A 103 -1.64 14.17 -1.33
CA LYS A 103 -0.56 13.18 -1.40
C LYS A 103 -0.87 11.91 -0.60
N VAL A 104 -1.47 12.06 0.58
CA VAL A 104 -1.87 10.92 1.42
C VAL A 104 -3.02 10.15 0.81
N ALA A 105 -4.08 10.83 0.39
CA ALA A 105 -5.24 10.19 -0.23
C ALA A 105 -4.84 9.45 -1.50
N TYR A 106 -4.06 10.08 -2.37
CA TYR A 106 -3.77 9.56 -3.71
C TYR A 106 -2.61 8.56 -3.75
N TYR A 107 -1.49 8.86 -3.08
CA TYR A 107 -0.33 7.96 -3.08
C TYR A 107 -0.30 7.05 -1.86
N GLY A 108 -0.60 7.60 -0.69
CA GLY A 108 -0.53 6.88 0.58
C GLY A 108 -1.53 5.74 0.66
N LEU A 109 -2.80 5.99 0.35
CA LEU A 109 -3.83 4.96 0.40
C LEU A 109 -3.64 3.88 -0.67
N SER A 110 -3.36 4.24 -1.92
CA SER A 110 -3.03 3.28 -2.98
C SER A 110 -1.90 2.32 -2.55
N ALA A 111 -0.82 2.86 -1.98
CA ALA A 111 0.30 2.05 -1.49
C ALA A 111 -0.06 1.20 -0.27
N ALA A 112 -0.73 1.79 0.73
CA ALA A 112 -1.17 1.09 1.93
C ALA A 112 -2.15 -0.04 1.60
N GLY A 113 -3.07 0.16 0.67
CA GLY A 113 -4.02 -0.84 0.21
C GLY A 113 -3.33 -2.05 -0.38
N MET A 114 -2.33 -1.86 -1.25
CA MET A 114 -1.55 -2.98 -1.80
C MET A 114 -0.78 -3.74 -0.73
N ILE A 115 -0.15 -3.03 0.21
CA ILE A 115 0.57 -3.65 1.32
C ILE A 115 -0.40 -4.46 2.20
N CYS A 116 -1.54 -3.88 2.56
CA CYS A 116 -2.60 -4.55 3.33
C CYS A 116 -3.11 -5.80 2.61
N LEU A 117 -3.32 -5.74 1.30
CA LEU A 117 -3.73 -6.91 0.51
C LEU A 117 -2.67 -8.02 0.56
N THR A 118 -1.39 -7.66 0.41
CA THR A 118 -0.29 -8.62 0.55
C THR A 118 -0.24 -9.23 1.96
N LEU A 119 -0.48 -8.45 3.01
CA LEU A 119 -0.53 -8.93 4.40
C LEU A 119 -1.70 -9.91 4.63
N VAL A 120 -2.89 -9.61 4.11
CA VAL A 120 -4.08 -10.46 4.26
C VAL A 120 -3.92 -11.78 3.51
N ASN A 121 -3.35 -11.75 2.31
CA ASN A 121 -3.28 -12.93 1.45
C ASN A 121 -2.28 -14.00 1.94
N ARG A 122 -1.43 -13.73 2.95
CA ARG A 122 -0.44 -14.66 3.56
C ARG A 122 0.50 -15.40 2.58
N SER A 123 0.36 -15.23 1.26
CA SER A 123 1.12 -15.89 0.19
C SER A 123 2.54 -15.35 0.01
N PHE A 124 2.89 -14.24 0.67
CA PHE A 124 4.25 -13.72 0.65
C PHE A 124 5.08 -14.38 1.74
N ALA A 125 5.89 -15.35 1.32
CA ALA A 125 6.69 -16.22 2.16
C ALA A 125 7.40 -15.48 3.32
N ILE A 126 7.07 -15.94 4.52
CA ILE A 126 7.54 -15.53 5.86
C ILE A 126 9.09 -15.46 6.00
N GLY A 127 9.87 -15.93 5.01
CA GLY A 127 11.33 -16.05 5.11
C GLY A 127 12.16 -14.85 4.64
N SER A 128 11.71 -14.03 3.69
CA SER A 128 12.60 -13.02 3.04
C SER A 128 12.55 -11.62 3.66
N PHE A 129 11.55 -11.34 4.50
CA PHE A 129 11.12 -9.97 4.81
C PHE A 129 10.96 -9.66 6.31
N ALA A 130 11.45 -10.51 7.22
CA ALA A 130 11.29 -10.31 8.68
C ALA A 130 11.66 -8.89 9.17
N THR A 131 12.79 -8.33 8.69
CA THR A 131 13.22 -6.95 9.01
C THR A 131 12.29 -5.89 8.43
N SER A 132 11.57 -6.19 7.34
CA SER A 132 10.65 -5.27 6.69
C SER A 132 9.27 -5.22 7.36
N TYR A 133 8.81 -6.28 8.02
CA TYR A 133 7.49 -6.28 8.66
C TYR A 133 7.39 -5.24 9.77
N SER A 134 8.38 -5.15 10.67
CA SER A 134 8.37 -4.12 11.72
C SER A 134 8.24 -2.71 11.14
N LYS A 135 8.97 -2.43 10.04
CA LYS A 135 8.89 -1.15 9.33
C LYS A 135 7.52 -0.94 8.66
N ILE A 136 6.97 -1.97 8.01
CA ILE A 136 5.63 -1.95 7.41
C ILE A 136 4.56 -1.61 8.45
N PHE A 137 4.60 -2.31 9.59
CA PHE A 137 3.68 -2.07 10.70
C PHE A 137 3.83 -0.66 11.23
N GLN A 138 5.06 -0.19 11.41
CA GLN A 138 5.33 1.17 11.87
C GLN A 138 4.77 2.22 10.89
N GLU A 139 5.05 2.09 9.60
CA GLU A 139 4.62 3.05 8.57
C GLU A 139 3.08 3.08 8.43
N LEU A 140 2.43 1.91 8.42
CA LEU A 140 0.97 1.81 8.41
C LEU A 140 0.35 2.37 9.69
N SER A 141 0.96 2.12 10.86
CA SER A 141 0.50 2.65 12.14
C SER A 141 0.61 4.17 12.20
N ILE A 142 1.71 4.74 11.70
CA ILE A 142 1.90 6.19 11.64
C ILE A 142 0.85 6.83 10.72
N LEU A 143 0.64 6.24 9.53
CA LEU A 143 -0.37 6.72 8.60
C LEU A 143 -1.77 6.72 9.25
N ALA A 144 -2.17 5.59 9.84
CA ALA A 144 -3.46 5.44 10.51
C ALA A 144 -3.63 6.43 11.67
N ALA A 145 -2.60 6.61 12.50
CA ALA A 145 -2.63 7.50 13.65
C ALA A 145 -2.75 8.98 13.25
N GLU A 146 -2.07 9.41 12.20
CA GLU A 146 -2.13 10.82 11.74
C GLU A 146 -3.46 11.16 11.05
N ILE A 147 -4.09 10.19 10.38
CA ILE A 147 -5.45 10.36 9.88
C ILE A 147 -6.44 10.46 11.05
N GLU A 148 -6.38 9.54 12.01
CA GLU A 148 -7.31 9.49 13.15
C GLU A 148 -7.23 10.72 14.06
N ARG A 149 -6.02 11.23 14.29
CA ARG A 149 -5.82 12.45 15.09
C ARG A 149 -6.47 13.69 14.46
N GLY A 150 -6.92 13.61 13.21
CA GLY A 150 -7.49 14.74 12.47
C GLY A 150 -6.45 15.82 12.14
N THR A 151 -5.16 15.53 12.35
CA THR A 151 -4.05 16.45 12.05
C THR A 151 -3.81 16.58 10.55
N LEU A 152 -4.23 15.58 9.80
CA LEU A 152 -4.14 15.56 8.34
C LEU A 152 -5.45 16.02 7.69
N VAL A 153 -6.59 15.52 8.17
CA VAL A 153 -7.89 15.67 7.49
C VAL A 153 -9.01 15.94 8.49
N TYR A 154 -9.74 17.03 8.29
CA TYR A 154 -10.92 17.39 9.08
C TYR A 154 -12.17 16.61 8.64
N VAL A 155 -13.10 16.41 9.57
CA VAL A 155 -14.36 15.65 9.38
C VAL A 155 -15.17 16.14 8.18
N ASP A 156 -15.18 17.44 7.92
CA ASP A 156 -15.96 18.06 6.84
C ASP A 156 -15.25 18.04 5.48
N SER A 157 -14.07 17.44 5.39
CA SER A 157 -13.32 17.41 4.13
C SER A 157 -13.83 16.31 3.19
N PRO A 158 -13.73 16.50 1.86
CA PRO A 158 -14.23 15.53 0.88
C PRO A 158 -13.62 14.12 1.01
N ASN A 159 -12.37 14.04 1.48
CA ASN A 159 -11.64 12.76 1.58
C ASN A 159 -11.77 12.11 2.98
N TYR A 160 -12.47 12.74 3.93
CA TYR A 160 -12.54 12.24 5.31
C TYR A 160 -13.13 10.84 5.39
N ALA A 161 -14.26 10.59 4.73
CA ALA A 161 -14.93 9.29 4.79
C ALA A 161 -14.04 8.15 4.27
N LEU A 162 -13.34 8.38 3.14
CA LEU A 162 -12.38 7.44 2.56
C LEU A 162 -11.22 7.16 3.53
N LEU A 163 -10.59 8.22 4.05
CA LEU A 163 -9.43 8.11 4.93
C LEU A 163 -9.78 7.47 6.28
N ALA A 164 -10.92 7.83 6.86
CA ALA A 164 -11.43 7.23 8.10
C ALA A 164 -11.69 5.73 7.91
N ARG A 165 -12.31 5.33 6.79
CA ARG A 165 -12.55 3.93 6.47
C ARG A 165 -11.25 3.16 6.26
N ALA A 166 -10.33 3.68 5.46
CA ALA A 166 -9.02 3.08 5.24
C ALA A 166 -8.25 2.90 6.57
N THR A 167 -8.32 3.90 7.45
CA THR A 167 -7.71 3.85 8.79
C THR A 167 -8.25 2.71 9.63
N GLN A 168 -9.58 2.53 9.65
CA GLN A 168 -10.22 1.40 10.35
C GLN A 168 -9.74 0.06 9.81
N THR A 169 -9.68 -0.10 8.48
CA THR A 169 -9.23 -1.34 7.84
C THR A 169 -7.76 -1.63 8.13
N ILE A 170 -6.89 -0.63 8.02
CA ILE A 170 -5.46 -0.77 8.33
C ILE A 170 -5.28 -1.25 9.77
N LYS A 171 -5.97 -0.63 10.74
CA LYS A 171 -5.90 -1.03 12.15
C LYS A 171 -6.36 -2.47 12.36
N ALA A 172 -7.51 -2.86 11.82
CA ALA A 172 -8.02 -4.23 11.94
C ALA A 172 -7.03 -5.27 11.40
N ILE A 173 -6.35 -4.97 10.28
CA ILE A 173 -5.31 -5.84 9.71
C ILE A 173 -4.08 -5.91 10.63
N LEU A 174 -3.62 -4.78 11.15
CA LEU A 174 -2.47 -4.73 12.06
C LEU A 174 -2.76 -5.50 13.36
N ASP A 175 -3.93 -5.28 13.97
CA ASP A 175 -4.36 -5.93 15.21
C ASP A 175 -4.42 -7.45 15.04
N ARG A 176 -5.04 -7.94 13.96
CA ARG A 176 -5.11 -9.37 13.64
C ARG A 176 -3.74 -10.02 13.50
N MET A 177 -2.75 -9.29 13.00
CA MET A 177 -1.40 -9.82 12.84
C MET A 177 -0.59 -9.76 14.14
N MET A 178 -0.95 -8.88 15.09
CA MET A 178 -0.35 -8.81 16.41
C MET A 178 -0.96 -9.80 17.40
N THR A 179 -2.23 -10.18 17.22
CA THR A 179 -2.85 -11.23 18.04
C THR A 179 -2.16 -12.57 17.77
N PRO A 180 -1.54 -13.21 18.78
CA PRO A 180 -1.12 -14.59 18.65
C PRO A 180 -2.34 -15.42 18.25
N SER A 181 -2.21 -16.20 17.18
CA SER A 181 -3.23 -17.18 16.87
C SER A 181 -3.20 -18.21 18.00
N ASP A 182 -4.08 -18.08 18.99
CA ASP A 182 -4.29 -19.05 20.08
C ASP A 182 -4.94 -20.34 19.55
N ASN A 183 -4.34 -20.92 18.51
CA ASN A 183 -4.68 -22.24 17.96
C ASN A 183 -3.67 -23.31 18.40
N THR A 184 -3.01 -23.14 19.54
CA THR A 184 -2.39 -24.25 20.28
C THR A 184 -3.28 -24.66 21.43
N VAL A 185 -4.44 -25.22 21.10
CA VAL A 185 -5.15 -26.12 22.02
C VAL A 185 -4.31 -27.40 22.10
N VAL A 186 -3.70 -27.62 23.26
CA VAL A 186 -3.09 -28.87 23.65
C VAL A 186 -4.20 -29.90 23.90
N ALA A 187 -4.10 -31.08 23.26
CA ALA A 187 -4.23 -32.44 23.83
C ALA A 187 -4.77 -33.46 22.80
N PRO A 188 -4.73 -34.77 23.10
CA PRO A 188 -3.62 -35.70 22.96
C PRO A 188 -3.79 -36.67 21.76
N ASP A 189 -2.73 -37.42 21.50
CA ASP A 189 -2.60 -38.57 20.60
C ASP A 189 -3.89 -39.38 20.37
N ASN A 190 -4.28 -39.56 19.09
CA ASN A 190 -4.88 -40.78 18.55
C ASN A 190 -5.00 -40.70 17.02
N GLN A 191 -4.45 -41.72 16.38
CA GLN A 191 -4.47 -41.99 14.94
C GLN A 191 -5.91 -42.26 14.44
N HIS A 192 -6.34 -41.64 13.34
CA HIS A 192 -6.90 -42.34 12.16
C HIS A 192 -7.28 -41.37 11.01
N GLU A 193 -7.14 -41.93 9.82
CA GLU A 193 -7.33 -41.48 8.44
C GLU A 193 -8.59 -40.65 8.11
N GLY A 194 -8.50 -39.79 7.08
CA GLY A 194 -9.66 -39.22 6.40
C GLY A 194 -9.35 -38.01 5.52
N ALA A 195 -9.12 -38.24 4.24
CA ALA A 195 -8.91 -37.22 3.22
C ALA A 195 -10.15 -36.32 3.02
N ALA A 196 -10.07 -35.04 3.41
CA ALA A 196 -11.07 -34.01 3.08
C ALA A 196 -10.54 -32.56 3.20
N ALA A 197 -9.24 -32.32 2.93
CA ALA A 197 -8.62 -30.99 3.13
C ALA A 197 -8.24 -30.26 1.82
N SER A 198 -8.61 -30.78 0.65
CA SER A 198 -8.21 -30.18 -0.63
C SER A 198 -9.28 -29.29 -1.29
N GLU A 199 -10.54 -29.37 -0.88
CA GLU A 199 -11.64 -28.65 -1.56
C GLU A 199 -11.83 -27.20 -1.07
N GLN A 200 -11.31 -26.85 0.11
CA GLN A 200 -11.41 -25.48 0.64
C GLN A 200 -10.36 -24.51 0.06
N ARG A 201 -9.34 -25.03 -0.64
CA ARG A 201 -8.29 -24.20 -1.26
C ARG A 201 -8.65 -23.71 -2.66
N ASP A 202 -9.51 -24.44 -3.39
CA ASP A 202 -9.88 -24.08 -4.77
C ASP A 202 -10.98 -23.00 -4.84
N ALA A 203 -11.87 -22.93 -3.85
CA ALA A 203 -12.90 -21.87 -3.81
C ALA A 203 -12.33 -20.46 -3.52
N LEU A 204 -11.07 -20.35 -3.07
CA LEU A 204 -10.41 -19.08 -2.73
C LEU A 204 -9.78 -18.37 -3.95
N TYR A 205 -9.71 -19.03 -5.11
CA TYR A 205 -9.12 -18.48 -6.34
C TYR A 205 -10.17 -18.22 -7.43
N ASP A 206 -11.35 -18.85 -7.36
CA ASP A 206 -12.41 -18.74 -8.38
C ASP A 206 -13.24 -17.45 -8.25
N GLU A 207 -13.35 -16.90 -7.03
CA GLU A 207 -13.89 -15.56 -6.78
C GLU A 207 -12.78 -14.51 -6.94
N SER A 208 -12.21 -14.47 -8.14
CA SER A 208 -11.27 -13.43 -8.57
C SER A 208 -11.83 -12.07 -8.18
N TRP A 209 -11.23 -11.49 -7.14
CA TRP A 209 -11.60 -10.26 -6.48
C TRP A 209 -12.10 -9.19 -7.46
N GLY A 210 -13.42 -9.14 -7.68
CA GLY A 210 -14.12 -8.14 -8.50
C GLY A 210 -13.92 -6.69 -8.04
N LEU A 211 -13.05 -6.49 -7.05
CA LEU A 211 -12.47 -5.23 -6.60
C LEU A 211 -11.97 -4.35 -7.76
N TRP A 212 -11.35 -4.93 -8.79
CA TRP A 212 -10.50 -4.16 -9.72
C TRP A 212 -11.14 -3.79 -11.08
N ASP A 213 -12.44 -4.07 -11.27
CA ASP A 213 -13.17 -3.84 -12.54
C ASP A 213 -13.76 -2.42 -12.69
N ASN A 214 -13.65 -1.56 -11.67
CA ASN A 214 -14.22 -0.22 -11.72
C ASN A 214 -13.26 0.81 -12.35
N THR A 215 -13.78 1.53 -13.35
CA THR A 215 -13.05 2.45 -14.24
C THR A 215 -12.68 3.80 -13.60
N ASN A 216 -13.20 4.10 -12.41
CA ASN A 216 -12.90 5.31 -11.64
C ASN A 216 -12.00 4.99 -10.45
N LEU A 217 -10.74 5.47 -10.44
CA LEU A 217 -9.74 5.13 -9.40
C LEU A 217 -10.18 5.49 -7.96
N GLN A 218 -10.96 6.56 -7.77
CA GLN A 218 -11.44 6.99 -6.46
C GLN A 218 -12.65 6.17 -5.97
N GLU A 219 -13.54 5.78 -6.89
CA GLU A 219 -14.65 4.86 -6.62
C GLU A 219 -14.14 3.43 -6.42
N PHE A 220 -13.07 3.08 -7.15
CA PHE A 220 -12.25 1.89 -6.93
C PHE A 220 -11.62 1.90 -5.54
N GLU A 221 -10.98 2.97 -5.08
CA GLU A 221 -10.40 3.01 -3.73
C GLU A 221 -11.49 2.91 -2.64
N LEU A 222 -12.61 3.61 -2.79
CA LEU A 222 -13.71 3.54 -1.81
C LEU A 222 -14.33 2.13 -1.75
N SER A 223 -14.59 1.52 -2.92
CA SER A 223 -15.11 0.14 -3.01
C SER A 223 -14.07 -0.89 -2.57
N PHE A 224 -12.78 -0.68 -2.86
CA PHE A 224 -11.67 -1.48 -2.38
C PHE A 224 -11.62 -1.51 -0.85
N TRP A 225 -11.59 -0.36 -0.19
CA TRP A 225 -11.55 -0.30 1.28
C TRP A 225 -12.84 -0.82 1.90
N HIS A 226 -13.99 -0.63 1.24
CA HIS A 226 -15.26 -1.21 1.67
C HIS A 226 -15.23 -2.74 1.63
N ASN A 227 -14.81 -3.32 0.50
CA ASN A 227 -14.75 -4.76 0.29
C ASN A 227 -13.66 -5.41 1.14
N LEU A 228 -12.50 -4.77 1.31
CA LEU A 228 -11.43 -5.25 2.19
C LEU A 228 -11.90 -5.27 3.65
N ALA A 229 -12.59 -4.23 4.11
CA ALA A 229 -13.16 -4.20 5.46
C ALA A 229 -14.27 -5.25 5.70
N GLY A 230 -15.04 -5.60 4.66
CA GLY A 230 -16.08 -6.63 4.72
C GLY A 230 -15.54 -8.06 4.65
N HIS A 231 -14.24 -8.25 4.40
CA HIS A 231 -13.68 -9.56 4.12
C HIS A 231 -13.82 -10.51 5.32
N PRO A 232 -14.29 -11.77 5.13
CA PRO A 232 -14.57 -12.71 6.23
C PRO A 232 -13.36 -12.94 7.15
N SER A 233 -12.15 -12.84 6.59
CA SER A 233 -10.92 -13.02 7.37
C SER A 233 -10.62 -11.87 8.35
N LEU A 234 -11.35 -10.76 8.29
CA LEU A 234 -11.25 -9.63 9.23
C LEU A 234 -12.40 -9.56 10.25
N ASN A 235 -13.47 -10.35 10.08
CA ASN A 235 -14.68 -10.33 10.91
C ASN A 235 -14.88 -11.60 11.77
N GLN A 236 -13.79 -12.33 12.05
CA GLN A 236 -13.80 -13.53 12.90
C GLN A 236 -13.20 -13.27 14.27
#